data_AF-A0A937R8H3-F1
#
_entry.id   AF-A0A937R8H3-F1
#
_cell.length_a   1.000
_cell.length_b   1.000
_cell.length_c   1.000
_cell.angle_alpha   90.00
_cell.angle_beta   90.00
_cell.angle_gamma   90.00
#
_symmetry.space_group_name_H-M   'P 1'
#
loop_
_entity.id
_entity.type
_entity.pdbx_description
1 polymer ?
#
loop_
_entity_poly.entity_id
_entity_poly.type
_entity_poly.pdbx_seq_one_letter_code
_entity_poly.pdbx_strand_id
1 'polypeptide(L)'
;MAVVVGVLAGAVALRGILLPTGPRVLVYGDSLMVESQQDFRDAARRSGAGTIRQKIWSGTAPCDWVDDVAATARDFKPVIAVIGFSGNPRPCMAGGDLVESYRRDVTVMVAALTAAGARVYLVEEPATIRDTVDAAGRTQLGLLWEEIASTWPNTTVVRASLAVTDQGRFTPTLPCEPEEPCGPDGRITVRAPDGVHFCPHPVEPAGICAEYSSGARRYGLAVARGVFG
;
A
#
# COMPACT_ATOMS: atom_id res chain seq x y z
N MET A 1 19.23 -72.06 -15.88
CA MET A 1 19.20 -71.15 -14.71
C MET A 1 19.31 -69.72 -15.22
N ALA A 2 18.26 -68.91 -15.07
CA ALA A 2 18.26 -67.52 -15.49
C ALA A 2 18.51 -66.62 -14.26
N VAL A 3 19.52 -65.75 -14.33
CA VAL A 3 19.83 -64.76 -13.31
C VAL A 3 19.15 -63.46 -13.70
N VAL A 4 18.20 -63.01 -12.88
CA VAL A 4 17.55 -61.70 -13.04
C VAL A 4 18.36 -60.68 -12.23
N VAL A 5 19.02 -59.76 -12.92
CA VAL A 5 19.68 -58.60 -12.30
C VAL A 5 18.64 -57.49 -12.15
N GLY A 6 18.18 -57.28 -10.93
CA GLY A 6 17.30 -56.16 -10.59
C GLY A 6 18.10 -54.86 -10.46
N VAL A 7 17.91 -53.93 -11.39
CA VAL A 7 18.43 -52.56 -11.27
C VAL A 7 17.42 -51.73 -10.47
N LEU A 8 17.75 -51.45 -9.20
CA LEU A 8 17.03 -50.48 -8.39
C LEU A 8 17.48 -49.06 -8.78
N ALA A 9 16.71 -48.40 -9.64
CA ALA A 9 16.83 -46.96 -9.85
C ALA A 9 16.22 -46.22 -8.65
N GLY A 10 17.08 -45.74 -7.75
CA GLY A 10 16.68 -44.85 -6.66
C GLY A 10 16.35 -43.46 -7.20
N ALA A 11 15.07 -43.09 -7.19
CA ALA A 11 14.66 -41.72 -7.45
C ALA A 11 14.95 -40.86 -6.22
N VAL A 12 16.01 -40.05 -6.30
CA VAL A 12 16.25 -38.96 -5.35
C VAL A 12 15.21 -37.88 -5.63
N ALA A 13 14.12 -37.88 -4.85
CA ALA A 13 13.19 -36.77 -4.82
C ALA A 13 13.89 -35.56 -4.16
N LEU A 14 14.54 -34.71 -4.96
CA LEU A 14 14.81 -33.34 -4.56
C LEU A 14 13.46 -32.68 -4.30
N ARG A 15 13.04 -32.64 -3.04
CA ARG A 15 12.03 -31.70 -2.56
C ARG A 15 12.59 -30.32 -2.82
N GLY A 16 12.29 -29.78 -4.00
CA GLY A 16 12.49 -28.37 -4.32
C GLY A 16 11.84 -27.58 -3.19
N ILE A 17 12.67 -26.90 -2.42
CA ILE A 17 12.22 -25.84 -1.53
C ILE A 17 11.58 -24.83 -2.47
N LEU A 18 10.25 -24.86 -2.57
CA LEU A 18 9.45 -23.94 -3.38
C LEU A 18 9.70 -22.53 -2.83
N LEU A 19 10.74 -21.86 -3.34
CA LEU A 19 10.89 -20.43 -3.14
C LEU A 19 9.62 -19.77 -3.68
N PRO A 20 9.03 -18.78 -2.97
CA PRO A 20 7.82 -18.12 -3.42
C PRO A 20 8.01 -17.63 -4.86
N THR A 21 7.25 -18.21 -5.80
CA THR A 21 7.42 -17.98 -7.24
C THR A 21 6.78 -16.68 -7.72
N GLY A 22 6.15 -15.93 -6.82
CA GLY A 22 5.47 -14.66 -7.11
C GLY A 22 6.41 -13.44 -7.10
N PRO A 23 5.94 -12.28 -7.61
CA PRO A 23 6.72 -11.06 -7.62
C PRO A 23 7.12 -10.61 -6.21
N ARG A 24 8.29 -9.99 -6.12
CA ARG A 24 8.75 -9.31 -4.90
C ARG A 24 8.14 -7.92 -4.85
N VAL A 25 7.44 -7.64 -3.77
CA VAL A 25 6.66 -6.42 -3.55
C VAL A 25 7.34 -5.62 -2.45
N LEU A 26 7.74 -4.39 -2.77
CA LEU A 26 8.27 -3.43 -1.79
C LEU A 26 7.22 -2.37 -1.52
N VAL A 27 6.91 -2.12 -0.25
CA VAL A 27 5.89 -1.15 0.15
C VAL A 27 6.53 -0.08 1.02
N TYR A 28 6.36 1.19 0.67
CA TYR A 28 6.66 2.35 1.52
C TYR A 28 5.37 3.08 1.86
N GLY A 29 5.31 3.63 3.07
CA GLY A 29 4.13 4.36 3.51
C GLY A 29 4.08 4.65 5.00
N ASP A 30 2.95 5.19 5.43
CA ASP A 30 2.75 5.68 6.78
C ASP A 30 1.58 5.00 7.49
N SER A 31 0.87 5.72 8.37
CA SER A 31 -0.15 5.17 9.25
C SER A 31 -1.29 4.51 8.50
N LEU A 32 -1.72 5.06 7.37
CA LEU A 32 -2.81 4.46 6.58
C LEU A 32 -2.39 3.10 6.01
N MET A 33 -1.14 2.99 5.54
CA MET A 33 -0.59 1.73 5.06
C MET A 33 -0.33 0.73 6.20
N VAL A 34 0.05 1.20 7.40
CA VAL A 34 0.20 0.38 8.61
C VAL A 34 -1.15 -0.20 9.03
N GLU A 35 -2.20 0.61 9.09
CA GLU A 35 -3.55 0.19 9.46
C GLU A 35 -4.10 -0.86 8.49
N SER A 36 -3.92 -0.65 7.18
CA SER A 36 -4.41 -1.56 6.15
C SER A 36 -3.48 -2.74 5.82
N GLN A 37 -2.36 -2.88 6.54
CA GLN A 37 -1.26 -3.74 6.09
C GLN A 37 -1.62 -5.23 6.01
N GLN A 38 -2.49 -5.71 6.91
CA GLN A 38 -2.86 -7.12 6.97
C GLN A 38 -3.74 -7.49 5.79
N ASP A 39 -4.81 -6.73 5.55
CA ASP A 39 -5.72 -6.93 4.42
C ASP A 39 -5.02 -6.80 3.07
N PHE A 40 -4.15 -5.80 2.92
CA PHE A 40 -3.31 -5.67 1.72
C PHE A 40 -2.45 -6.91 1.52
N ARG A 41 -1.72 -7.37 2.54
CA ARG A 41 -0.81 -8.52 2.42
C ARG A 41 -1.55 -9.79 2.06
N ASP A 42 -2.68 -10.04 2.69
CA ASP A 42 -3.45 -11.26 2.47
C ASP A 42 -4.08 -11.25 1.08
N ALA A 43 -4.61 -10.11 0.63
CA ALA A 43 -5.11 -9.95 -0.73
C ALA A 43 -4.00 -10.08 -1.77
N ALA A 44 -2.87 -9.40 -1.60
CA ALA A 44 -1.72 -9.48 -2.50
C ALA A 44 -1.22 -10.92 -2.65
N ARG A 45 -1.13 -11.68 -1.54
CA ARG A 45 -0.75 -13.09 -1.56
C ARG A 45 -1.76 -13.97 -2.30
N ARG A 46 -3.06 -13.74 -2.08
CA ARG A 46 -4.11 -14.43 -2.86
C ARG A 46 -4.02 -14.11 -4.35
N SER A 47 -3.57 -12.90 -4.69
CA SER A 47 -3.29 -12.48 -6.07
C SER A 47 -1.91 -12.91 -6.60
N GLY A 48 -1.18 -13.77 -5.87
CA GLY A 48 0.07 -14.37 -6.34
C GLY A 48 1.35 -13.63 -5.96
N ALA A 49 1.31 -12.60 -5.11
CA ALA A 49 2.53 -11.99 -4.58
C ALA A 49 3.41 -13.02 -3.87
N GLY A 50 4.72 -13.00 -4.16
CA GLY A 50 5.68 -13.94 -3.59
C GLY A 50 6.17 -13.48 -2.22
N THR A 51 7.11 -12.53 -2.22
CA THR A 51 7.63 -11.93 -0.97
C THR A 51 7.21 -10.47 -0.90
N ILE A 52 6.67 -10.06 0.25
CA ILE A 52 6.28 -8.68 0.51
C ILE A 52 7.21 -8.13 1.60
N ARG A 53 7.93 -7.05 1.29
CA ARG A 53 8.73 -6.27 2.24
C ARG A 53 8.04 -4.93 2.46
N GLN A 54 7.64 -4.67 3.70
CA GLN A 54 7.00 -3.40 4.07
C GLN A 54 7.99 -2.55 4.87
N LYS A 55 8.15 -1.30 4.42
CA LYS A 55 8.90 -0.21 5.01
C LYS A 55 7.88 0.88 5.35
N ILE A 56 6.99 0.53 6.27
CA ILE A 56 5.84 1.35 6.67
C ILE A 56 5.95 1.67 8.15
N TRP A 57 5.73 2.93 8.51
CA TRP A 57 5.72 3.35 9.90
C TRP A 57 4.85 4.59 10.08
N SER A 58 4.01 4.56 11.11
CA SER A 58 3.04 5.62 11.38
C SER A 58 3.69 6.96 11.62
N GLY A 59 3.11 7.99 11.00
CA GLY A 59 3.61 9.35 11.06
C GLY A 59 4.86 9.60 10.22
N THR A 60 5.39 8.64 9.43
CA THR A 60 6.49 8.93 8.49
C THR A 60 6.01 9.63 7.22
N ALA A 61 6.98 10.18 6.48
CA ALA A 61 6.80 10.77 5.16
C ALA A 61 7.89 10.25 4.20
N PRO A 62 7.81 10.54 2.89
CA PRO A 62 8.81 10.11 1.91
C PRO A 62 10.27 10.41 2.29
N CYS A 63 10.53 11.59 2.88
CA CYS A 63 11.88 11.99 3.29
C CYS A 63 12.54 11.02 4.29
N ASP A 64 11.76 10.29 5.10
CA ASP A 64 12.29 9.38 6.11
C ASP A 64 12.89 8.12 5.45
N TRP A 65 12.56 7.90 4.17
CA TRP A 65 12.88 6.68 3.43
C TRP A 65 13.70 6.93 2.16
N VAL A 66 13.78 8.17 1.67
CA VAL A 66 14.37 8.49 0.36
C VAL A 66 15.79 7.93 0.19
N ASP A 67 16.62 8.02 1.24
CA ASP A 67 18.01 7.52 1.24
C ASP A 67 18.09 5.97 1.30
N ASP A 68 17.06 5.28 1.80
CA ASP A 68 16.98 3.82 1.87
C ASP A 68 16.61 3.19 0.53
N VAL A 69 15.86 3.90 -0.32
CA VAL A 69 15.21 3.31 -1.50
C VAL A 69 16.19 2.65 -2.46
N ALA A 70 17.29 3.33 -2.81
CA ALA A 70 18.25 2.79 -3.78
C ALA A 70 18.94 1.51 -3.25
N ALA A 71 19.34 1.52 -1.97
CA ALA A 71 19.96 0.36 -1.34
C ALA A 71 18.98 -0.81 -1.24
N THR A 72 17.76 -0.56 -0.76
CA THR A 72 16.72 -1.60 -0.66
C THR A 72 16.34 -2.14 -2.04
N ALA A 73 16.21 -1.29 -3.06
CA ALA A 73 15.88 -1.72 -4.41
C ALA A 73 16.96 -2.63 -5.01
N ARG A 74 18.24 -2.30 -4.82
CA ARG A 74 19.37 -3.14 -5.27
C ARG A 74 19.40 -4.50 -4.57
N ASP A 75 19.14 -4.54 -3.27
CA ASP A 75 19.29 -5.75 -2.46
C ASP A 75 18.06 -6.65 -2.57
N PHE A 76 16.87 -6.06 -2.47
CA PHE A 76 15.60 -6.77 -2.53
C PHE A 76 15.15 -7.07 -3.97
N LYS A 77 15.56 -6.23 -4.93
CA LYS A 77 15.20 -6.28 -6.36
C LYS A 77 13.67 -6.44 -6.56
N PRO A 78 12.87 -5.47 -6.09
CA PRO A 78 11.42 -5.53 -6.23
C PRO A 78 11.02 -5.59 -7.72
N VAL A 79 9.95 -6.31 -8.00
CA VAL A 79 9.27 -6.29 -9.30
C VAL A 79 8.10 -5.30 -9.25
N ILE A 80 7.51 -5.15 -8.06
CA ILE A 80 6.42 -4.22 -7.77
C ILE A 80 6.87 -3.34 -6.60
N ALA A 81 6.67 -2.04 -6.73
CA ALA A 81 6.81 -1.10 -5.62
C ALA A 81 5.49 -0.35 -5.40
N VAL A 82 5.09 -0.21 -4.14
CA VAL A 82 3.86 0.48 -3.71
C VAL A 82 4.28 1.61 -2.77
N ILE A 83 3.84 2.83 -3.04
CA ILE A 83 4.15 4.02 -2.26
C ILE A 83 2.84 4.67 -1.85
N GLY A 84 2.53 4.72 -0.55
CA GLY A 84 1.30 5.33 -0.04
C GLY A 84 1.59 6.17 1.21
N PHE A 85 1.60 7.50 1.04
CA PHE A 85 1.79 8.46 2.13
C PHE A 85 0.65 9.47 2.15
N SER A 86 0.25 9.90 3.35
CA SER A 86 -0.95 10.70 3.60
C SER A 86 -0.69 12.15 3.97
N GLY A 87 0.52 12.67 3.74
CA GLY A 87 0.83 14.09 3.95
C GLY A 87 1.33 14.45 5.35
N ASN A 88 1.97 13.52 6.07
CA ASN A 88 2.63 13.83 7.34
C ASN A 88 3.73 14.89 7.17
N PRO A 89 3.71 15.99 7.94
CA PRO A 89 4.84 16.91 8.02
C PRO A 89 5.95 16.30 8.88
N ARG A 90 7.21 16.48 8.46
CA ARG A 90 8.38 15.90 9.13
C ARG A 90 9.51 16.92 9.27
N PRO A 91 10.39 16.80 10.28
CA PRO A 91 11.50 17.74 10.47
C PRO A 91 12.42 17.91 9.24
N CYS A 92 12.64 16.85 8.47
CA CYS A 92 13.36 16.85 7.17
C CYS A 92 12.74 17.77 6.10
N MET A 93 11.46 18.14 6.24
CA MET A 93 10.69 18.99 5.32
C MET A 93 10.46 20.39 5.92
N ALA A 94 11.03 20.66 7.10
CA ALA A 94 10.83 21.92 7.79
C ALA A 94 11.33 23.10 6.94
N GLY A 95 10.57 24.20 6.94
CA GLY A 95 10.91 25.42 6.23
C GLY A 95 10.56 25.43 4.73
N GLY A 96 9.94 24.38 4.22
CA GLY A 96 9.44 24.30 2.84
C GLY A 96 7.93 24.13 2.75
N ASP A 97 7.41 24.21 1.53
CA ASP A 97 6.05 23.76 1.21
C ASP A 97 5.96 22.23 1.31
N LEU A 98 4.88 21.73 1.91
CA LEU A 98 4.69 20.30 2.17
C LEU A 98 4.55 19.52 0.87
N VAL A 99 3.74 20.03 -0.06
CA VAL A 99 3.45 19.33 -1.32
C VAL A 99 4.69 19.33 -2.22
N GLU A 100 5.44 20.42 -2.25
CA GLU A 100 6.71 20.47 -2.97
C GLU A 100 7.77 19.53 -2.36
N SER A 101 7.79 19.41 -1.03
CA SER A 101 8.67 18.44 -0.37
C SER A 101 8.30 17.00 -0.73
N TYR A 102 7.01 16.68 -0.75
CA TYR A 102 6.50 15.38 -1.19
C TYR A 102 6.83 15.11 -2.67
N ARG A 103 6.66 16.12 -3.54
CA ARG A 103 7.00 16.04 -4.97
C ARG A 103 8.45 15.63 -5.15
N ARG A 104 9.36 16.37 -4.53
CA ARG A 104 10.80 16.12 -4.62
C ARG A 104 11.14 14.70 -4.16
N ASP A 105 10.70 14.33 -2.97
CA ASP A 105 11.15 13.09 -2.34
C ASP A 105 10.53 11.86 -3.01
N VAL A 106 9.23 11.87 -3.34
CA VAL A 106 8.59 10.75 -4.06
C VAL A 106 9.12 10.62 -5.48
N THR A 107 9.43 11.73 -6.16
CA THR A 107 10.09 11.67 -7.48
C THR A 107 11.42 10.93 -7.40
N VAL A 108 12.25 11.18 -6.37
CA VAL A 108 13.50 10.44 -6.16
C VAL A 108 13.24 8.95 -5.90
N MET A 109 12.23 8.62 -5.08
CA MET A 109 11.87 7.22 -4.82
C MET A 109 11.43 6.51 -6.11
N VAL A 110 10.53 7.13 -6.90
CA VAL A 110 10.03 6.59 -8.18
C VAL A 110 11.19 6.38 -9.16
N ALA A 111 12.08 7.36 -9.30
CA ALA A 111 13.24 7.26 -10.18
C ALA A 111 14.14 6.07 -9.80
N ALA A 112 14.44 5.90 -8.52
CA ALA A 112 15.28 4.80 -8.04
C ALA A 112 14.62 3.43 -8.26
N LEU A 113 13.32 3.31 -8.00
CA LEU A 113 12.57 2.05 -8.14
C LEU A 113 12.37 1.65 -9.60
N THR A 114 12.01 2.59 -10.46
CA THR A 114 11.87 2.35 -11.90
C THR A 114 13.21 2.02 -12.56
N ALA A 115 14.30 2.69 -12.17
CA ALA A 115 15.65 2.35 -12.62
C ALA A 115 16.09 0.94 -12.17
N ALA A 116 15.58 0.45 -11.04
CA ALA A 116 15.78 -0.92 -10.58
C ALA A 116 14.86 -1.95 -11.28
N GLY A 117 14.02 -1.51 -12.21
CA GLY A 117 13.11 -2.35 -13.00
C GLY A 117 11.77 -2.65 -12.34
N ALA A 118 11.42 -1.98 -11.24
CA ALA A 118 10.13 -2.17 -10.60
C ALA A 118 9.02 -1.38 -11.34
N ARG A 119 7.82 -1.96 -11.37
CA ARG A 119 6.59 -1.19 -11.65
C ARG A 119 6.15 -0.49 -10.38
N VAL A 120 5.97 0.83 -10.44
CA VAL A 120 5.64 1.66 -9.28
C VAL A 120 4.15 2.00 -9.26
N TYR A 121 3.54 1.84 -8.10
CA TYR A 121 2.16 2.19 -7.83
C TYR A 121 2.13 3.26 -6.74
N LEU A 122 1.70 4.47 -7.10
CA LEU A 122 1.44 5.56 -6.17
C LEU A 122 0.01 5.42 -5.67
N VAL A 123 -0.18 5.26 -4.36
CA VAL A 123 -1.50 5.01 -3.78
C VAL A 123 -2.08 6.33 -3.30
N GLU A 124 -3.25 6.71 -3.82
CA GLU A 124 -3.98 7.89 -3.33
C GLU A 124 -4.38 7.70 -1.88
N GLU A 125 -4.07 8.70 -1.06
CA GLU A 125 -4.61 8.85 0.26
C GLU A 125 -6.08 9.32 0.19
N PRO A 126 -6.95 8.86 1.10
CA PRO A 126 -8.30 9.38 1.22
C PRO A 126 -8.28 10.77 1.85
N ALA A 127 -9.14 11.66 1.35
CA ALA A 127 -9.32 13.00 1.92
C ALA A 127 -9.59 12.93 3.44
N THR A 128 -8.92 13.79 4.20
CA THR A 128 -9.21 14.01 5.62
C THR A 128 -10.41 14.92 5.79
N ILE A 129 -10.91 15.05 7.02
CA ILE A 129 -12.01 15.97 7.36
C ILE A 129 -11.70 17.44 7.02
N ARG A 130 -10.41 17.80 6.84
CA ARG A 130 -9.97 19.17 6.57
C ARG A 130 -9.66 19.42 5.10
N ASP A 131 -9.56 18.37 4.29
CA ASP A 131 -9.17 18.50 2.90
C ASP A 131 -10.32 18.97 2.02
N THR A 132 -9.97 19.78 1.04
CA THR A 132 -10.81 19.99 -0.14
C THR A 132 -10.41 19.02 -1.23
N VAL A 133 -11.35 18.72 -2.14
CA VAL A 133 -11.11 17.83 -3.27
C VAL A 133 -11.56 18.48 -4.58
N ASP A 134 -10.91 18.07 -5.67
CA ASP A 134 -11.29 18.45 -7.03
C ASP A 134 -12.61 17.78 -7.49
N ALA A 135 -13.00 18.03 -8.75
CA ALA A 135 -14.22 17.43 -9.32
C ALA A 135 -14.15 15.90 -9.43
N ALA A 136 -12.94 15.31 -9.46
CA ALA A 136 -12.72 13.88 -9.49
C ALA A 136 -12.56 13.26 -8.10
N GLY A 137 -12.69 14.06 -7.03
CA GLY A 137 -12.55 13.61 -5.66
C GLY A 137 -11.09 13.45 -5.20
N ARG A 138 -10.14 14.16 -5.80
CA ARG A 138 -8.72 14.13 -5.44
C ARG A 138 -8.33 15.33 -4.57
N THR A 139 -7.55 15.04 -3.54
CA THR A 139 -6.80 16.02 -2.73
C THR A 139 -5.64 16.63 -3.53
N GLN A 140 -4.94 17.59 -2.92
CA GLN A 140 -3.73 18.18 -3.52
C GLN A 140 -2.60 17.15 -3.71
N LEU A 141 -2.43 16.21 -2.76
CA LEU A 141 -1.45 15.12 -2.90
C LEU A 141 -1.90 14.08 -3.93
N GLY A 142 -3.20 13.75 -3.98
CA GLY A 142 -3.78 12.94 -5.05
C GLY A 142 -3.48 13.47 -6.46
N LEU A 143 -3.61 14.79 -6.64
CA LEU A 143 -3.24 15.47 -7.89
C LEU A 143 -1.73 15.38 -8.17
N LEU A 144 -0.89 15.52 -7.14
CA LEU A 144 0.55 15.34 -7.26
C LEU A 144 0.91 13.91 -7.72
N TRP A 145 0.24 12.88 -7.22
CA TRP A 145 0.47 11.50 -7.66
C TRP A 145 0.19 11.29 -9.14
N GLU A 146 -0.91 11.86 -9.65
CA GLU A 146 -1.23 11.83 -11.09
C GLU A 146 -0.16 12.54 -11.91
N GLU A 147 0.32 13.69 -11.45
CA GLU A 147 1.38 14.43 -12.12
C GLU A 147 2.69 13.62 -12.20
N ILE A 148 3.13 13.03 -11.08
CA ILE A 148 4.33 12.19 -11.05
C ILE A 148 4.15 10.96 -11.96
N ALA A 149 3.03 10.26 -11.86
CA ALA A 149 2.77 9.07 -12.68
C ALA A 149 2.70 9.39 -14.18
N SER A 150 2.21 10.58 -14.57
CA SER A 150 2.20 11.02 -15.97
C SER A 150 3.60 11.31 -16.52
N THR A 151 4.55 11.62 -15.65
CA THR A 151 5.93 11.99 -16.02
C THR A 151 6.86 10.78 -16.06
N TRP A 152 6.65 9.79 -15.19
CA TRP A 152 7.58 8.66 -15.02
C TRP A 152 7.05 7.37 -15.66
N PRO A 153 7.82 6.72 -16.56
CA PRO A 153 7.42 5.44 -17.12
C PRO A 153 7.27 4.37 -16.05
N ASN A 154 6.46 3.34 -16.30
CA ASN A 154 6.17 2.25 -15.37
C ASN A 154 5.62 2.70 -14.01
N THR A 155 5.02 3.89 -13.93
CA THR A 155 4.39 4.43 -12.73
C THR A 155 2.88 4.59 -12.98
N THR A 156 2.05 4.24 -12.01
CA THR A 156 0.58 4.33 -12.12
C THR A 156 -0.02 4.73 -10.78
N VAL A 157 -1.12 5.46 -10.80
CA VAL A 157 -1.88 5.82 -9.60
C VAL A 157 -2.92 4.74 -9.28
N VAL A 158 -3.00 4.36 -8.00
CA VAL A 158 -4.04 3.49 -7.44
C VAL A 158 -5.01 4.33 -6.63
N ARG A 159 -6.24 4.45 -7.10
CA ARG A 159 -7.31 5.23 -6.46
C ARG A 159 -7.99 4.49 -5.30
N ALA A 160 -7.20 4.03 -4.33
CA ALA A 160 -7.69 3.31 -3.15
C ALA A 160 -8.53 4.21 -2.21
N SER A 161 -8.28 5.52 -2.25
CA SER A 161 -9.03 6.59 -1.58
C SER A 161 -10.56 6.45 -1.73
N LEU A 162 -11.03 6.05 -2.92
CA LEU A 162 -12.45 5.94 -3.25
C LEU A 162 -13.19 4.82 -2.50
N ALA A 163 -12.46 3.84 -1.94
CA ALA A 163 -13.08 2.76 -1.18
C ALA A 163 -13.57 3.19 0.22
N VAL A 164 -13.10 4.35 0.69
CA VAL A 164 -13.30 4.85 2.06
C VAL A 164 -13.74 6.33 2.09
N THR A 165 -14.22 6.84 0.96
CA THR A 165 -14.71 8.21 0.79
C THR A 165 -16.06 8.21 0.08
N ASP A 166 -16.84 9.27 0.28
CA ASP A 166 -18.06 9.51 -0.50
C ASP A 166 -17.74 10.49 -1.62
N GLN A 167 -17.68 9.99 -2.86
CA GLN A 167 -17.25 10.77 -4.03
C GLN A 167 -15.90 11.47 -3.82
N GLY A 168 -14.95 10.78 -3.16
CA GLY A 168 -13.64 11.32 -2.81
C GLY A 168 -13.60 12.21 -1.56
N ARG A 169 -14.75 12.59 -0.99
CA ARG A 169 -14.81 13.40 0.25
C ARG A 169 -14.75 12.54 1.49
N PHE A 170 -14.21 13.13 2.56
CA PHE A 170 -14.25 12.53 3.89
C PHE A 170 -15.69 12.20 4.28
N THR A 171 -15.89 10.99 4.83
CA THR A 171 -17.12 10.59 5.49
C THR A 171 -16.77 9.66 6.66
N PRO A 172 -17.43 9.80 7.83
CA PRO A 172 -17.19 8.89 8.96
C PRO A 172 -17.73 7.48 8.68
N THR A 173 -18.79 7.37 7.87
CA THR A 173 -19.49 6.11 7.60
C THR A 173 -19.77 5.93 6.11
N LEU A 174 -19.88 4.68 5.67
CA LEU A 174 -20.33 4.31 4.34
C LEU A 174 -21.44 3.24 4.43
N PRO A 175 -22.24 3.04 3.36
CA PRO A 175 -23.06 1.84 3.25
C PRO A 175 -22.20 0.58 3.38
N CYS A 176 -22.73 -0.44 4.03
CA CYS A 176 -22.02 -1.69 4.23
C CYS A 176 -21.76 -2.43 2.90
N GLU A 177 -20.59 -3.04 2.81
CA GLU A 177 -20.26 -4.07 1.83
C GLU A 177 -20.71 -5.45 2.34
N PRO A 178 -20.83 -6.45 1.44
CA PRO A 178 -21.03 -7.83 1.87
C PRO A 178 -19.98 -8.26 2.90
N GLU A 179 -20.42 -9.07 3.87
CA GLU A 179 -19.59 -9.67 4.95
C GLU A 179 -19.11 -8.71 6.04
N GLU A 180 -19.52 -7.43 6.00
CA GLU A 180 -19.18 -6.49 7.06
C GLU A 180 -20.11 -6.60 8.28
N PRO A 181 -19.59 -6.41 9.51
CA PRO A 181 -20.39 -6.37 10.73
C PRO A 181 -21.20 -5.06 10.80
N CYS A 182 -22.26 -5.03 10.01
CA CYS A 182 -23.04 -3.82 9.73
C CYS A 182 -23.93 -3.38 10.90
N GLY A 183 -24.12 -2.07 11.03
CA GLY A 183 -25.15 -1.51 11.91
C GLY A 183 -26.58 -1.78 11.40
N PRO A 184 -27.60 -1.60 12.25
CA PRO A 184 -29.00 -1.82 11.87
C PRO A 184 -29.52 -0.86 10.78
N ASP A 185 -28.82 0.26 10.56
CA ASP A 185 -29.11 1.26 9.54
C ASP A 185 -28.45 0.98 8.19
N GLY A 186 -27.77 -0.16 8.04
CA GLY A 186 -27.07 -0.53 6.80
C GLY A 186 -25.76 0.25 6.59
N ARG A 187 -25.24 0.90 7.63
CA ARG A 187 -24.00 1.68 7.58
C ARG A 187 -22.94 1.11 8.51
N ILE A 188 -21.69 1.46 8.20
CA ILE A 188 -20.53 1.09 9.00
C ILE A 188 -19.53 2.24 9.07
N THR A 189 -18.84 2.36 10.21
CA THR A 189 -17.74 3.31 10.41
C THR A 189 -16.55 2.91 9.55
N VAL A 190 -16.09 3.84 8.71
CA VAL A 190 -14.91 3.66 7.85
C VAL A 190 -13.77 4.63 8.17
N ARG A 191 -14.02 5.64 9.01
CA ARG A 191 -13.01 6.61 9.44
C ARG A 191 -13.10 6.85 10.94
N ALA A 192 -11.95 7.04 11.56
CA ALA A 192 -11.80 7.42 12.95
C ALA A 192 -12.38 8.83 13.20
N PRO A 193 -12.77 9.15 14.46
CA PRO A 193 -13.20 10.50 14.84
C PRO A 193 -12.13 11.59 14.66
N ASP A 194 -10.85 11.22 14.54
CA ASP A 194 -9.77 12.17 14.26
C ASP A 194 -9.83 12.77 12.84
N GLY A 195 -10.66 12.19 11.96
CA GLY A 195 -10.85 12.66 10.60
C GLY A 195 -9.76 12.24 9.61
N VAL A 196 -8.84 11.37 10.02
CA VAL A 196 -7.66 10.94 9.26
C VAL A 196 -7.62 9.42 9.13
N HIS A 197 -7.61 8.70 10.24
CA HIS A 197 -7.32 7.26 10.30
C HIS A 197 -8.57 6.39 10.08
N PHE A 198 -8.39 5.06 10.07
CA PHE A 198 -9.44 4.07 9.81
C PHE A 198 -9.93 3.35 11.07
N CYS A 199 -9.13 3.28 12.14
CA CYS A 199 -9.59 2.61 13.36
C CYS A 199 -10.86 3.29 13.91
N PRO A 200 -11.89 2.53 14.33
CA PRO A 200 -13.14 3.14 14.80
C PRO A 200 -12.96 4.05 16.02
N HIS A 201 -11.86 3.87 16.75
CA HIS A 201 -11.40 4.74 17.83
C HIS A 201 -9.98 5.22 17.56
N PRO A 202 -9.58 6.42 18.07
CA PRO A 202 -8.21 6.90 17.94
C PRO A 202 -7.21 5.93 18.55
N VAL A 203 -6.16 5.59 17.80
CA VAL A 203 -5.04 4.75 18.25
C VAL A 203 -3.78 5.58 18.13
N GLU A 204 -2.99 5.67 19.21
CA GLU A 204 -1.76 6.46 19.25
C GLU A 204 -0.56 5.62 19.74
N PRO A 205 0.52 5.49 18.94
CA PRO A 205 0.59 5.89 17.53
C PRO A 205 -0.39 5.06 16.70
N ALA A 206 -0.87 5.62 15.58
CA ALA A 206 -1.70 4.89 14.63
C ALA A 206 -1.07 3.52 14.31
N GLY A 207 -1.86 2.48 14.24
CA GLY A 207 -1.37 1.11 14.21
C GLY A 207 -2.47 0.15 13.80
N ILE A 208 -2.17 -1.14 13.71
CA ILE A 208 -3.22 -2.14 13.44
C ILE A 208 -4.32 -2.00 14.48
N CYS A 209 -5.56 -1.82 14.03
CA CYS A 209 -6.70 -1.71 14.91
C CYS A 209 -6.88 -3.00 15.72
N ALA A 210 -7.10 -2.88 17.04
CA ALA A 210 -7.36 -4.03 17.89
C ALA A 210 -8.72 -4.70 17.60
N GLU A 211 -9.59 -3.98 16.91
CA GLU A 211 -10.92 -4.40 16.48
C GLU A 211 -11.06 -4.27 14.95
N TYR A 212 -12.14 -4.82 14.42
CA TYR A 212 -12.43 -4.73 12.99
C TYR A 212 -12.54 -3.27 12.53
N SER A 213 -11.72 -2.89 11.54
CA SER A 213 -11.83 -1.61 10.85
C SER A 213 -12.25 -1.83 9.39
N SER A 214 -13.48 -1.42 9.07
CA SER A 214 -13.97 -1.43 7.70
C SER A 214 -13.11 -0.56 6.78
N GLY A 215 -12.69 0.62 7.26
CA GLY A 215 -11.82 1.53 6.52
C GLY A 215 -10.49 0.89 6.15
N ALA A 216 -9.79 0.30 7.12
CA ALA A 216 -8.49 -0.33 6.91
C ALA A 216 -8.59 -1.50 5.93
N ARG A 217 -9.63 -2.34 6.10
CA ARG A 217 -9.89 -3.46 5.20
C ARG A 217 -10.18 -2.99 3.78
N ARG A 218 -11.15 -2.08 3.60
CA ARG A 218 -11.53 -1.57 2.28
C ARG A 218 -10.36 -0.92 1.56
N TYR A 219 -9.60 -0.07 2.27
CA TYR A 219 -8.42 0.57 1.72
C TYR A 219 -7.37 -0.45 1.30
N GLY A 220 -6.98 -1.39 2.18
CA GLY A 220 -5.98 -2.41 1.88
C GLY A 220 -6.37 -3.33 0.71
N LEU A 221 -7.64 -3.72 0.64
CA LEU A 221 -8.19 -4.48 -0.48
C LEU A 221 -8.19 -3.69 -1.79
N ALA A 222 -8.50 -2.39 -1.74
CA ALA A 222 -8.48 -1.53 -2.91
C ALA A 222 -7.05 -1.30 -3.42
N VAL A 223 -6.07 -1.14 -2.52
CA VAL A 223 -4.64 -1.10 -2.88
C VAL A 223 -4.24 -2.39 -3.60
N ALA A 224 -4.53 -3.56 -3.00
CA ALA A 224 -4.17 -4.83 -3.61
C ALA A 224 -4.85 -5.03 -4.98
N ARG A 225 -6.12 -4.64 -5.12
CA ARG A 225 -6.83 -4.72 -6.41
C ARG A 225 -6.20 -3.82 -7.46
N GLY A 226 -5.83 -2.59 -7.13
CA GLY A 226 -5.18 -1.69 -8.10
C GLY A 226 -3.77 -2.10 -8.50
N VAL A 227 -3.07 -2.84 -7.64
CA VAL A 227 -1.71 -3.33 -7.91
C VAL A 227 -1.70 -4.63 -8.71
N PHE A 228 -2.64 -5.56 -8.43
CA PHE A 228 -2.62 -6.93 -8.97
C PHE A 228 -3.79 -7.29 -9.90
N GLY A 229 -4.79 -6.43 -10.02
CA GLY A 229 -6.00 -6.64 -10.83
C GLY A 229 -5.93 -6.10 -12.25
#